data_AF-A0A5B0RLW1-F1
#
_entry.id   AF-A0A5B0RLW1-F1
#
_cell.length_a   1.000
_cell.length_b   1.000
_cell.length_c   1.000
_cell.angle_alpha   90.00
_cell.angle_beta   90.00
_cell.angle_gamma   90.00
#
_symmetry.space_group_name_H-M   'P 1'
#
loop_
_entity.id
_entity.type
_entity.pdbx_description
1 polymer ?
#
loop_
_entity_poly.entity_id
_entity_poly.type
_entity_poly.pdbx_seq_one_letter_code
_entity_poly.pdbx_strand_id
1 'polypeptide(L)'
;MGSEPGLTDLPVITIQHDFPEVISDIKNEVCLAEDIWISCYRSSSSSSNTTENRRSVHGKVRVSSNVLDHPQQTQHNLNDLISLEGRDGVECRWADDASFSQLALIVTCEPLSIPPTTVSFPSQTLDRIQPNGIECMDVAGEWLVTGGKNGQVRVDRWTTQPADTLHDELLCWIGKGHVSDLTSCQFVGFLH
;
A
#
# COMPACT_ATOMS: atom_id res chain seq x y z
N MET A 1 -24.97 -29.44 11.15
CA MET A 1 -23.93 -28.39 11.19
C MET A 1 -23.13 -28.54 9.91
N GLY A 2 -23.38 -27.68 8.91
CA GLY A 2 -22.61 -27.68 7.67
C GLY A 2 -21.26 -27.06 7.96
N SER A 3 -20.18 -27.78 7.66
CA SER A 3 -18.83 -27.22 7.61
C SER A 3 -18.79 -26.17 6.51
N GLU A 4 -18.51 -24.91 6.86
CA GLU A 4 -18.16 -23.86 5.89
C GLU A 4 -17.05 -24.40 4.98
N PRO A 5 -17.20 -24.36 3.64
CA PRO A 5 -16.13 -24.77 2.75
C PRO A 5 -14.95 -23.84 2.99
N GLY A 6 -13.84 -24.38 3.52
CA GLY A 6 -12.62 -23.61 3.75
C GLY A 6 -12.19 -22.94 2.45
N LEU A 7 -12.12 -21.61 2.46
CA LEU A 7 -11.53 -20.82 1.37
C LEU A 7 -10.10 -21.31 1.15
N THR A 8 -9.92 -22.15 0.14
CA THR A 8 -8.63 -22.74 -0.23
C THR A 8 -7.85 -21.83 -1.18
N ASP A 9 -8.49 -20.78 -1.70
CA ASP A 9 -7.92 -19.79 -2.61
C ASP A 9 -8.23 -18.37 -2.10
N LEU A 10 -7.19 -17.59 -1.79
CA LEU A 10 -7.31 -16.17 -1.50
C LEU A 10 -7.53 -15.38 -2.80
N PRO A 11 -8.41 -14.36 -2.80
CA PRO A 11 -8.57 -13.50 -3.97
C PRO A 11 -7.29 -12.69 -4.23
N VAL A 12 -7.00 -12.44 -5.50
CA VAL A 12 -5.94 -11.51 -5.90
C VAL A 12 -6.58 -10.23 -6.38
N ILE A 13 -6.24 -9.10 -5.74
CA ILE A 13 -6.74 -7.77 -6.10
C ILE A 13 -5.53 -6.90 -6.40
N THR A 14 -5.54 -6.25 -7.56
CA THR A 14 -4.50 -5.32 -7.98
C THR A 14 -5.12 -3.96 -8.26
N ILE A 15 -4.51 -2.91 -7.71
CA ILE A 15 -4.93 -1.52 -7.92
C ILE A 15 -3.84 -0.82 -8.74
N GLN A 16 -4.22 0.16 -9.57
CA GLN A 16 -3.28 1.01 -10.31
C GLN A 16 -2.18 1.56 -9.39
N HIS A 17 -0.93 1.49 -9.85
CA HIS A 17 0.27 1.73 -9.03
C HIS A 17 0.42 3.17 -8.49
N ASP A 18 -0.15 4.13 -9.20
CA ASP A 18 -0.11 5.57 -9.00
C ASP A 18 -1.34 6.03 -8.20
N PHE A 19 -2.18 5.12 -7.69
CA PHE A 19 -3.31 5.46 -6.84
C PHE A 19 -2.95 6.43 -5.69
N PRO A 20 -1.83 6.26 -4.95
CA PRO A 20 -1.44 7.24 -3.94
C PRO A 20 -1.18 8.64 -4.51
N GLU A 21 -0.65 8.74 -5.73
CA GLU A 21 -0.42 10.00 -6.43
C GLU A 21 -1.75 10.63 -6.83
N VAL A 22 -2.69 9.86 -7.36
CA VAL A 22 -4.06 10.32 -7.64
C VAL A 22 -4.71 10.91 -6.38
N ILE A 23 -4.60 10.22 -5.23
CA ILE A 23 -5.12 10.76 -3.96
C ILE A 23 -4.43 12.07 -3.57
N SER A 24 -3.12 12.18 -3.77
CA SER A 24 -2.37 13.42 -3.53
C SER A 24 -2.85 14.55 -4.45
N ASP A 25 -3.06 14.28 -5.74
CA ASP A 25 -3.48 15.28 -6.71
C ASP A 25 -4.90 15.78 -6.46
N ILE A 26 -5.82 14.88 -6.09
CA ILE A 26 -7.18 15.25 -5.67
C ILE A 26 -7.14 16.09 -4.38
N LYS A 27 -6.33 15.68 -3.39
CA LYS A 27 -6.18 16.40 -2.12
C LYS A 27 -5.62 17.80 -2.31
N ASN A 28 -4.63 17.96 -3.19
CA ASN A 28 -3.98 19.23 -3.46
C ASN A 28 -4.73 20.06 -4.52
N GLU A 29 -5.92 19.64 -4.92
CA GLU A 29 -6.77 20.30 -5.92
C GLU A 29 -6.08 20.50 -7.28
N VAL A 30 -5.08 19.67 -7.59
CA VAL A 30 -4.42 19.62 -8.91
C VAL A 30 -5.37 19.01 -9.94
N CYS A 31 -6.18 18.04 -9.50
CA CYS A 31 -7.23 17.39 -10.27
C CYS A 31 -8.52 17.35 -9.42
N LEU A 32 -9.69 17.46 -10.05
CA LEU A 32 -10.97 17.38 -9.33
C LEU A 32 -11.51 15.95 -9.24
N ALA A 33 -11.20 15.14 -10.24
CA ALA A 33 -11.60 13.75 -10.30
C ALA A 33 -10.77 12.97 -11.32
N GLU A 34 -10.48 11.71 -11.01
CA GLU A 34 -9.71 10.81 -11.87
C GLU A 34 -10.24 9.38 -11.73
N ASP A 35 -10.07 8.58 -12.78
CA ASP A 35 -10.46 7.16 -12.77
C ASP A 35 -9.20 6.30 -12.56
N ILE A 36 -9.28 5.35 -11.62
CA ILE A 36 -8.23 4.32 -11.42
C ILE A 36 -8.75 2.95 -11.82
N TRP A 37 -7.84 2.08 -12.24
CA TRP A 37 -8.16 0.68 -12.51
C TRP A 37 -7.99 -0.22 -11.28
N ILE A 38 -8.94 -1.11 -11.06
CA ILE A 38 -8.86 -2.22 -10.12
C ILE A 38 -9.14 -3.52 -10.88
N SER A 39 -8.25 -4.50 -10.73
CA SER A 39 -8.43 -5.84 -11.30
C SER A 39 -8.51 -6.88 -10.19
N CYS A 40 -9.50 -7.74 -10.28
CA CYS A 40 -9.77 -8.80 -9.34
C CYS A 40 -9.64 -10.15 -10.06
N TYR A 41 -9.03 -11.13 -9.39
CA TYR A 41 -8.83 -12.48 -9.93
C TYR A 41 -9.18 -13.53 -8.88
N ARG A 42 -9.70 -14.66 -9.37
CA ARG A 42 -9.94 -15.84 -8.54
C ARG A 42 -9.43 -17.10 -9.24
N SER A 43 -8.80 -17.99 -8.47
CA SER A 43 -8.32 -19.26 -8.99
C SER A 43 -9.50 -20.15 -9.40
N SER A 44 -9.34 -20.90 -10.50
CA SER A 44 -10.39 -21.73 -11.07
C SER A 44 -10.69 -23.01 -10.27
N SER A 45 -9.93 -23.30 -9.22
CA SER A 45 -10.12 -24.47 -8.33
C SER A 45 -11.37 -24.39 -7.47
N SER A 46 -11.94 -23.19 -7.29
CA SER A 46 -13.07 -22.93 -6.39
C SER A 46 -14.37 -22.52 -7.08
N SER A 47 -14.46 -22.57 -8.42
CA SER A 47 -15.70 -22.22 -9.13
C SER A 47 -16.72 -23.38 -9.12
N SER A 48 -17.69 -23.32 -8.22
CA SER A 48 -18.83 -24.23 -8.19
C SER A 48 -19.80 -23.96 -9.35
N ASN A 49 -19.74 -24.80 -10.39
CA ASN A 49 -20.80 -25.18 -11.35
C ASN A 49 -22.00 -24.22 -11.63
N THR A 50 -21.81 -22.90 -11.68
CA THR A 50 -22.85 -21.95 -12.07
C THR A 50 -22.31 -20.92 -13.08
N THR A 51 -22.54 -21.27 -14.35
CA THR A 51 -22.83 -20.45 -15.55
C THR A 51 -21.98 -19.25 -15.99
N GLU A 52 -20.95 -18.79 -15.29
CA GLU A 52 -19.90 -17.97 -15.92
C GLU A 52 -18.52 -18.33 -15.33
N ASN A 53 -17.66 -18.99 -16.12
CA ASN A 53 -16.26 -19.25 -15.78
C ASN A 53 -15.44 -17.95 -15.88
N ARG A 54 -15.88 -16.90 -15.18
CA ARG A 54 -15.20 -15.61 -15.15
C ARG A 54 -14.07 -15.71 -14.14
N ARG A 55 -12.83 -15.60 -14.62
CA ARG A 55 -11.62 -15.70 -13.78
C ARG A 55 -11.06 -14.34 -13.39
N SER A 56 -11.48 -13.29 -14.10
CA SER A 56 -11.08 -11.93 -13.83
C SER A 56 -12.23 -10.93 -14.04
N VAL A 57 -12.15 -9.84 -13.27
CA VAL A 57 -12.99 -8.66 -13.40
C VAL A 57 -12.05 -7.46 -13.36
N HIS A 58 -12.23 -6.53 -14.29
CA HIS A 58 -11.43 -5.31 -14.39
C HIS A 58 -12.40 -4.15 -14.38
N GLY A 59 -12.39 -3.40 -13.28
CA GLY A 59 -13.28 -2.27 -13.07
C GLY A 59 -12.53 -0.96 -12.92
N LYS A 60 -13.28 0.12 -13.10
CA LYS A 60 -12.81 1.47 -12.81
C LYS A 60 -13.40 1.96 -11.51
N VAL A 61 -12.63 2.73 -10.76
CA VAL A 61 -13.11 3.49 -9.61
C VAL A 61 -12.89 4.95 -9.91
N ARG A 62 -13.98 5.72 -9.89
CA ARG A 62 -13.94 7.18 -9.93
C ARG A 62 -13.50 7.69 -8.57
N VAL A 63 -12.42 8.44 -8.52
CA VAL A 63 -11.91 9.16 -7.36
C VAL A 63 -12.25 10.63 -7.55
N SER A 64 -12.89 11.27 -6.57
CA SER A 64 -13.27 12.70 -6.69
C SER A 64 -13.22 13.43 -5.37
N SER A 65 -12.93 14.74 -5.42
CA SER A 65 -13.01 15.61 -4.24
C SER A 65 -14.47 15.89 -3.86
N ASN A 66 -14.78 15.77 -2.56
CA ASN A 66 -16.08 16.11 -1.97
C ASN A 66 -16.09 17.52 -1.35
N VAL A 67 -14.98 18.26 -1.43
CA VAL A 67 -14.79 19.55 -0.72
C VAL A 67 -15.82 20.60 -1.15
N LEU A 68 -16.29 20.54 -2.39
CA LEU A 68 -17.29 21.49 -2.93
C LEU A 68 -18.71 21.26 -2.40
N ASP A 69 -19.05 20.03 -2.02
CA ASP A 69 -20.40 19.68 -1.57
C ASP A 69 -20.61 19.97 -0.08
N HIS A 70 -19.54 19.97 0.72
CA HIS A 70 -19.59 20.17 2.18
C HIS A 70 -18.54 21.15 2.71
N PRO A 71 -18.66 22.47 2.42
CA PRO A 71 -17.68 23.49 2.80
C PRO A 71 -17.53 23.76 4.31
N GLN A 72 -18.31 23.10 5.17
CA GLN A 72 -18.29 23.26 6.63
C GLN A 72 -17.79 22.04 7.40
N GLN A 73 -17.42 20.95 6.74
CA GLN A 73 -16.90 19.76 7.43
C GLN A 73 -15.42 19.95 7.77
N THR A 74 -15.15 19.95 9.07
CA THR A 74 -13.80 19.92 9.64
C THR A 74 -13.03 18.72 9.09
N GLN A 75 -11.98 19.03 8.33
CA GLN A 75 -11.09 18.15 7.60
C GLN A 75 -10.35 17.15 8.52
N HIS A 76 -11.00 16.04 8.89
CA HIS A 76 -10.32 15.02 9.70
C HIS A 76 -10.27 13.64 9.08
N ASN A 77 -11.24 13.24 8.25
CA ASN A 77 -11.28 11.90 7.68
C ASN A 77 -11.24 11.90 6.15
N LEU A 78 -10.56 10.90 5.60
CA LEU A 78 -10.39 10.70 4.16
C LEU A 78 -11.73 10.56 3.43
N ASN A 79 -12.69 9.88 4.07
CA ASN A 79 -14.04 9.60 3.56
C ASN A 79 -14.86 10.88 3.33
N ASP A 80 -14.62 11.90 4.14
CA ASP A 80 -15.34 13.17 4.05
C ASP A 80 -14.80 14.02 2.90
N LEU A 81 -13.53 13.83 2.53
CA LEU A 81 -12.82 14.65 1.55
C LEU A 81 -12.79 14.04 0.15
N ILE A 82 -12.74 12.71 0.05
CA ILE A 82 -12.57 12.01 -1.23
C ILE A 82 -13.62 10.90 -1.35
N SER A 83 -14.43 10.98 -2.39
CA SER A 83 -15.38 9.93 -2.79
C SER A 83 -14.71 8.90 -3.69
N LEU A 84 -15.16 7.65 -3.54
CA LEU A 84 -14.82 6.51 -4.38
C LEU A 84 -16.11 5.92 -4.94
N GLU A 85 -16.22 5.77 -6.25
CA GLU A 85 -17.36 5.15 -6.91
C GLU A 85 -16.87 4.07 -7.88
N GLY A 86 -17.08 2.81 -7.50
CA GLY A 86 -16.70 1.64 -8.30
C GLY A 86 -17.67 1.32 -9.43
N ARG A 87 -17.15 0.79 -10.54
CA ARG A 87 -17.89 0.45 -11.77
C ARG A 87 -17.38 -0.87 -12.35
N ASP A 88 -18.13 -1.41 -13.30
CA ASP A 88 -17.79 -2.61 -14.09
C ASP A 88 -17.53 -3.87 -13.23
N GLY A 89 -18.33 -4.04 -12.16
CA GLY A 89 -18.30 -5.21 -11.29
C GLY A 89 -17.34 -5.12 -10.11
N VAL A 90 -16.68 -3.96 -9.93
CA VAL A 90 -15.88 -3.65 -8.74
C VAL A 90 -16.60 -2.59 -7.91
N GLU A 91 -16.80 -2.88 -6.63
CA GLU A 91 -17.19 -1.88 -5.64
C GLU A 91 -15.98 -1.53 -4.78
N CYS A 92 -15.86 -0.26 -4.42
CA CYS A 92 -14.74 0.24 -3.66
C CYS A 92 -15.21 1.30 -2.66
N ARG A 93 -14.70 1.20 -1.44
CA ARG A 93 -14.85 2.22 -0.39
C ARG A 93 -13.56 2.28 0.42
N TRP A 94 -13.40 3.33 1.19
CA TRP A 94 -12.33 3.42 2.16
C TRP A 94 -12.51 2.40 3.30
N ALA A 95 -11.39 1.90 3.82
CA ALA A 95 -11.37 1.20 5.10
C ALA A 95 -11.54 2.20 6.26
N ASP A 96 -12.00 1.70 7.41
CA ASP A 96 -12.34 2.56 8.56
C ASP A 96 -11.10 3.24 9.16
N ASP A 97 -9.91 2.64 8.99
CA ASP A 97 -8.61 3.12 9.45
C ASP A 97 -7.81 3.87 8.37
N ALA A 98 -8.40 4.10 7.20
CA ALA A 98 -7.73 4.76 6.09
C ALA A 98 -7.43 6.24 6.41
N SER A 99 -6.19 6.66 6.11
CA SER A 99 -5.73 8.04 6.28
C SER A 99 -4.78 8.42 5.14
N PHE A 100 -4.46 9.72 5.00
CA PHE A 100 -3.49 10.16 3.99
C PHE A 100 -2.07 9.58 4.19
N SER A 101 -1.71 9.17 5.41
CA SER A 101 -0.42 8.53 5.69
C SER A 101 -0.46 7.01 5.51
N GLN A 102 -1.65 6.41 5.51
CA GLN A 102 -1.88 4.97 5.39
C GLN A 102 -3.18 4.74 4.63
N LEU A 103 -3.09 4.67 3.30
CA LEU A 103 -4.27 4.45 2.46
C LEU A 103 -4.70 2.98 2.58
N ALA A 104 -6.01 2.75 2.71
CA ALA A 104 -6.57 1.41 2.75
C ALA A 104 -7.98 1.41 2.13
N LEU A 105 -8.21 0.45 1.24
CA LEU A 105 -9.49 0.28 0.55
C LEU A 105 -10.15 -1.03 0.98
N ILE A 106 -11.47 -1.04 0.99
CA ILE A 106 -12.28 -2.25 0.97
C ILE A 106 -12.77 -2.43 -0.46
N VAL A 107 -12.35 -3.52 -1.09
CA VAL A 107 -12.74 -3.89 -2.45
C VAL A 107 -13.67 -5.10 -2.39
N THR A 108 -14.81 -4.99 -3.08
CA THR A 108 -15.77 -6.08 -3.24
C THR A 108 -15.92 -6.36 -4.74
N CYS A 109 -16.02 -7.64 -5.11
CA CYS A 109 -16.26 -8.04 -6.50
C CYS A 109 -17.22 -9.22 -6.52
N GLU A 110 -18.51 -8.91 -6.55
CA GLU A 110 -19.61 -9.88 -6.59
C GLU A 110 -19.50 -10.89 -7.75
N PRO A 111 -19.13 -10.49 -8.99
CA PRO A 111 -19.05 -11.45 -10.10
C PRO A 111 -18.00 -12.55 -9.92
N LEU A 112 -17.04 -12.36 -9.00
CA LEU A 112 -16.05 -13.36 -8.61
C LEU A 112 -16.29 -13.92 -7.20
N SER A 113 -17.40 -13.56 -6.57
CA SER A 113 -17.75 -13.85 -5.17
C SER A 113 -16.64 -13.45 -4.19
N ILE A 114 -15.91 -12.37 -4.50
CA ILE A 114 -14.86 -11.82 -3.63
C ILE A 114 -15.58 -10.97 -2.57
N PRO A 115 -15.53 -11.37 -1.28
CA PRO A 115 -16.16 -10.61 -0.21
C PRO A 115 -15.44 -9.27 -0.02
N PRO A 116 -16.00 -8.33 0.76
CA PRO A 116 -15.31 -7.10 1.16
C PRO A 116 -13.91 -7.42 1.70
N THR A 117 -12.88 -7.06 0.93
CA THR A 117 -11.48 -7.43 1.19
C THR A 117 -10.65 -6.18 1.35
N THR A 118 -9.89 -6.09 2.45
CA THR A 118 -9.00 -4.94 2.70
C THR A 118 -7.75 -5.02 1.83
N VAL A 119 -7.46 -3.92 1.14
CA VAL A 119 -6.22 -3.70 0.38
C VAL A 119 -5.55 -2.46 0.94
N SER A 120 -4.43 -2.66 1.64
CA SER A 120 -3.65 -1.57 2.25
C SER A 120 -2.50 -1.16 1.34
N PHE A 121 -2.20 0.13 1.35
CA PHE A 121 -1.01 0.72 0.73
C PHE A 121 -0.06 1.13 1.85
N PRO A 122 0.74 0.18 2.39
CA PRO A 122 1.66 0.48 3.45
C PRO A 122 2.68 1.49 2.94
N SER A 123 2.70 2.67 3.57
CA SER A 123 3.80 3.61 3.46
C SER A 123 4.56 3.57 4.77
N GLN A 124 5.87 3.35 4.72
CA GLN A 124 6.71 3.60 5.89
C GLN A 124 7.61 4.78 5.61
N THR A 125 7.44 5.80 6.44
CA THR A 125 8.40 6.90 6.55
C THR A 125 9.50 6.46 7.49
N LEU A 126 10.75 6.58 7.03
CA LEU A 126 11.90 6.30 7.87
C LEU A 126 12.25 7.57 8.64
N ASP A 127 11.95 7.60 9.94
CA ASP A 127 12.15 8.78 10.79
C ASP A 127 13.61 9.16 11.03
N ARG A 128 14.54 8.33 10.53
CA ARG A 128 15.98 8.50 10.71
C ARG A 128 16.72 8.15 9.43
N ILE A 129 16.66 9.03 8.44
CA ILE A 129 17.49 8.89 7.23
C ILE A 129 18.92 9.36 7.53
N GLN A 130 19.91 8.90 6.78
CA GLN A 130 21.28 9.42 6.86
C GLN A 130 21.27 10.97 6.76
N PRO A 131 22.00 11.69 7.64
CA PRO A 131 21.91 13.15 7.76
C PRO A 131 22.32 13.92 6.50
N ASN A 132 22.98 13.26 5.54
CA ASN A 132 23.49 13.88 4.31
C ASN A 132 22.79 13.39 3.03
N GLY A 133 21.63 12.72 3.18
CA GLY A 133 20.86 12.16 2.07
C GLY A 133 21.22 10.72 1.72
N ILE A 134 20.31 10.06 1.00
CA ILE A 134 20.45 8.70 0.48
C ILE A 134 20.81 8.80 -1.00
N GLU A 135 21.88 8.13 -1.40
CA GLU A 135 22.34 8.03 -2.79
C GLU A 135 22.10 6.61 -3.35
N CYS A 136 22.01 5.60 -2.48
CA CYS A 136 21.64 4.24 -2.85
C CYS A 136 20.88 3.52 -1.73
N MET A 137 20.06 2.52 -2.11
CA MET A 137 19.25 1.72 -1.19
C MET A 137 19.10 0.29 -1.69
N ASP A 138 19.04 -0.68 -0.77
CA ASP A 138 18.68 -2.07 -1.04
C ASP A 138 17.87 -2.68 0.13
N VAL A 139 17.07 -3.72 -0.14
CA VAL A 139 16.20 -4.38 0.85
C VAL A 139 16.38 -5.89 0.77
N ALA A 140 16.64 -6.54 1.91
CA ALA A 140 16.67 -8.00 2.01
C ALA A 140 15.98 -8.49 3.29
N GLY A 141 14.85 -9.19 3.13
CA GLY A 141 14.05 -9.67 4.25
C GLY A 141 13.52 -8.52 5.09
N GLU A 142 13.89 -8.49 6.36
CA GLU A 142 13.54 -7.42 7.32
C GLU A 142 14.62 -6.34 7.41
N TRP A 143 15.54 -6.25 6.46
CA TRP A 143 16.64 -5.29 6.49
C TRP A 143 16.53 -4.32 5.34
N LEU A 144 16.65 -3.05 5.68
CA LEU A 144 16.79 -1.93 4.79
C LEU A 144 18.23 -1.42 4.86
N VAL A 145 18.91 -1.32 3.73
CA VAL A 145 20.25 -0.75 3.65
C VAL A 145 20.18 0.53 2.86
N THR A 146 20.72 1.61 3.42
CA THR A 146 20.90 2.89 2.73
C THR A 146 22.38 3.25 2.70
N GLY A 147 22.85 3.80 1.58
CA GLY A 147 24.16 4.41 1.43
C GLY A 147 23.99 5.86 1.01
N GLY A 148 24.89 6.72 1.47
CA GLY A 148 24.80 8.14 1.21
C GLY A 148 26.16 8.81 1.12
N LYS A 149 26.14 10.13 1.26
CA LYS A 149 27.35 10.95 1.21
C LYS A 149 28.25 10.66 2.40
N ASN A 150 29.56 10.79 2.19
CA ASN A 150 30.62 10.45 3.17
C ASN A 150 30.80 8.95 3.40
N GLY A 151 30.36 8.11 2.45
CA GLY A 151 30.68 6.70 2.43
C GLY A 151 30.00 5.86 3.50
N GLN A 152 29.03 6.42 4.23
CA GLN A 152 28.37 5.73 5.33
C GLN A 152 27.30 4.79 4.80
N VAL A 153 27.37 3.53 5.25
CA VAL A 153 26.29 2.56 5.10
C VAL A 153 25.49 2.58 6.38
N ARG A 154 24.17 2.63 6.26
CA ARG A 154 23.23 2.48 7.36
C ARG A 154 22.33 1.28 7.06
N VAL A 155 22.20 0.40 8.04
CA VAL A 155 21.38 -0.81 7.97
C VAL A 155 20.32 -0.69 9.05
N ASP A 156 19.07 -0.51 8.65
CA ASP A 156 17.91 -0.44 9.54
C ASP A 156 17.13 -1.75 9.46
N ARG A 157 16.63 -2.23 10.61
CA ARG A 157 15.68 -3.34 10.63
C ARG A 157 14.28 -2.80 10.36
N TRP A 158 13.66 -3.28 9.31
CA TRP A 158 12.26 -3.06 8.97
C TRP A 158 11.37 -3.83 9.95
N THR A 159 10.95 -3.17 11.04
CA THR A 159 10.02 -3.75 12.01
C THR A 159 8.63 -3.11 11.89
N THR A 160 7.59 -3.91 12.05
CA THR A 160 6.19 -3.44 12.13
C THR A 160 5.82 -2.94 13.53
N GLN A 161 6.74 -2.99 14.50
CA GLN A 161 6.48 -2.54 15.86
C GLN A 161 6.76 -1.05 16.01
N PRO A 162 5.94 -0.31 16.76
CA PRO A 162 6.18 1.10 17.05
C PRO A 162 7.54 1.25 17.75
N ALA A 163 8.28 2.31 17.37
CA ALA A 163 9.65 2.58 17.82
C ALA A 163 9.82 2.64 19.35
N ASP A 164 8.74 2.83 20.11
CA ASP A 164 8.75 2.97 21.57
C ASP A 164 9.12 1.69 22.34
N THR A 165 9.11 0.51 21.71
CA THR A 165 9.34 -0.76 22.42
C THR A 165 10.72 -1.40 22.20
N LEU A 166 11.59 -0.83 21.37
CA LEU A 166 12.85 -1.46 20.98
C LEU A 166 14.04 -0.58 21.36
N HIS A 167 15.05 -1.18 22.03
CA HIS A 167 16.31 -0.49 22.30
C HIS A 167 16.98 -0.08 20.98
N ASP A 168 17.25 1.22 20.84
CA ASP A 168 17.74 1.93 19.64
C ASP A 168 19.01 1.30 19.03
N GLU A 169 19.80 0.58 19.84
CA GLU A 169 21.06 -0.05 19.44
C GLU A 169 20.90 -1.38 18.67
N LEU A 170 19.73 -2.01 18.68
CA LEU A 170 19.47 -3.29 17.98
C LEU A 170 18.78 -3.14 16.62
N LEU A 171 18.38 -1.92 16.27
CA LEU A 171 17.57 -1.64 15.07
C LEU A 171 18.33 -0.94 13.95
N CYS A 172 19.50 -0.38 14.25
CA CYS A 172 20.25 0.41 13.29
C CYS A 172 21.75 0.17 13.48
N TRP A 173 22.42 -0.27 12.41
CA TRP A 173 23.88 -0.34 12.36
C TRP A 173 24.41 0.68 11.35
N ILE A 174 25.40 1.49 11.77
CA ILE A 174 26.09 2.42 10.90
C ILE A 174 27.53 1.90 10.70
N GLY A 175 27.86 1.60 9.46
CA GLY A 175 29.18 1.17 9.08
C GLY A 175 30.20 2.30 9.11
N LYS A 176 31.48 1.95 9.25
CA LYS A 176 32.56 2.91 9.08
C LYS A 176 32.50 3.48 7.65
N GLY A 177 32.43 4.79 7.54
CA GLY A 177 32.32 5.48 6.25
C GLY A 177 33.52 5.20 5.35
N HIS A 178 33.25 4.93 4.07
CA HIS A 178 34.25 5.02 3.01
C HIS A 178 34.71 6.48 2.82
N VAL A 179 35.89 6.69 2.21
CA VAL A 179 36.44 8.02 1.91
C VAL A 179 35.74 8.73 0.72
N SER A 180 34.63 8.16 0.22
CA SER A 180 33.89 8.63 -0.94
C SER A 180 32.41 8.29 -0.79
N ASP A 181 31.55 8.97 -1.55
CA ASP A 181 30.11 8.72 -1.58
C ASP A 181 29.79 7.31 -2.09
N LEU A 182 28.72 6.72 -1.58
CA LEU A 182 28.19 5.44 -2.05
C LEU A 182 27.10 5.70 -3.08
N THR A 183 27.30 5.23 -4.31
CA THR A 183 26.32 5.40 -5.40
C THR A 183 25.54 4.12 -5.71
N SER A 184 25.93 3.00 -5.10
CA SER A 184 25.27 1.71 -5.23
C SER A 184 25.54 0.86 -4.00
N CYS A 185 24.56 0.10 -3.55
CA CYS A 185 24.72 -0.95 -2.55
C CYS A 185 23.93 -2.20 -2.98
N GLN A 186 24.42 -3.36 -2.60
CA GLN A 186 23.69 -4.61 -2.70
C GLN A 186 23.89 -5.37 -1.38
N PHE A 187 22.80 -5.85 -0.80
CA PHE A 187 22.77 -6.52 0.48
C PHE A 187 22.14 -7.90 0.34
N VAL A 188 22.82 -8.91 0.86
CA VAL A 188 22.35 -10.29 0.85
C VAL A 188 22.14 -10.74 2.28
N GLY A 189 20.88 -10.89 2.68
CA GLY A 189 20.52 -11.45 3.97
C GLY A 189 20.72 -12.97 3.98
N PHE A 190 21.43 -13.50 4.98
CA PHE A 190 21.47 -14.94 5.25
C PHE A 190 20.27 -15.32 6.13
N LEU A 191 19.42 -16.21 5.63
CA LEU A 191 18.47 -16.95 6.46
C LEU A 191 19.28 -17.97 7.27
N HIS A 192 19.33 -17.78 8.59
CA HIS A 192 19.93 -18.74 9.51
C HIS A 192 18.89 -19.67 10.11
#